data_AF-A0A1A8TE77-F1
#
_entry.id   AF-A0A1A8TE77-F1
#
_cell.length_a   1.000
_cell.length_b   1.000
_cell.length_c   1.000
_cell.angle_alpha   90.00
_cell.angle_beta   90.00
_cell.angle_gamma   90.00
#
_symmetry.space_group_name_H-M   'P 1'
#
loop_
_entity.id
_entity.type
_entity.pdbx_description
1 polymer ?
#
loop_
_entity_poly.entity_id
_entity_poly.type
_entity_poly.pdbx_seq_one_letter_code
_entity_poly.pdbx_strand_id
1 'polypeptide(L)'
;MSVLEVLYCVFWSESVTRFQFSPWPYSVGVVLLSIVSILVVEQVYSFRMDYSHLQSLKQNEANYEVTWGQLLLEQSALTQPSRLEQAAVNRLHMHAPTKDEIVIVKP
;
A
#
# COMPACT_ATOMS: atom_id res chain seq x y z
N MET A 1 -26.16 -21.27 -17.76
CA MET A 1 -24.92 -21.52 -17.01
C MET A 1 -25.07 -22.84 -16.29
N SER A 2 -25.00 -23.97 -17.01
CA SER A 2 -25.22 -25.31 -16.41
C SER A 2 -25.11 -26.45 -17.42
N VAL A 3 -25.51 -26.26 -18.69
CA VAL A 3 -25.55 -27.37 -19.67
C VAL A 3 -24.25 -27.46 -20.50
N LEU A 4 -23.67 -26.32 -20.88
CA LEU A 4 -22.45 -26.26 -21.70
C LEU A 4 -21.19 -26.73 -20.95
N GLU A 5 -21.01 -26.40 -19.67
CA GLU A 5 -19.87 -26.90 -18.89
C GLU A 5 -19.98 -28.40 -18.59
N VAL A 6 -21.20 -28.91 -18.35
CA VAL A 6 -21.44 -30.34 -18.15
C VAL A 6 -21.17 -31.10 -19.45
N LEU A 7 -21.56 -30.56 -20.61
CA LEU A 7 -21.22 -31.14 -21.91
C LEU A 7 -19.71 -31.11 -22.18
N TYR A 8 -19.02 -30.03 -21.79
CA TYR A 8 -17.57 -29.93 -21.91
C TYR A 8 -16.85 -30.95 -21.02
N CYS A 9 -17.29 -31.13 -19.77
CA CYS A 9 -16.75 -32.14 -18.85
C CYS A 9 -17.01 -33.58 -19.31
N VAL A 10 -18.21 -33.87 -19.83
CA VAL A 10 -18.57 -35.22 -20.31
C VAL A 10 -17.83 -35.55 -21.61
N PHE A 11 -17.74 -34.60 -22.55
CA PHE A 11 -16.95 -34.74 -23.78
C PHE A 11 -15.46 -34.88 -23.51
N TRP A 12 -14.94 -34.14 -22.51
CA TRP A 12 -13.55 -34.30 -22.04
C TRP A 12 -13.32 -35.70 -21.46
N SER A 13 -14.24 -36.23 -20.65
CA SER A 13 -14.14 -37.57 -20.04
C SER A 13 -14.12 -38.73 -21.05
N GLU A 14 -14.97 -38.69 -22.09
CA GLU A 14 -14.99 -39.70 -23.17
C GLU A 14 -13.75 -39.61 -24.08
N SER A 15 -13.19 -38.42 -24.28
CA SER A 15 -11.96 -38.25 -25.08
C SER A 15 -10.70 -38.77 -24.36
N VAL A 16 -10.65 -38.66 -23.03
CA VAL A 16 -9.52 -39.11 -22.20
C VAL A 16 -9.42 -40.64 -22.17
N THR A 17 -10.54 -41.35 -22.09
CA THR A 17 -10.56 -42.83 -22.01
C THR A 17 -10.18 -43.51 -23.32
N ARG A 18 -10.53 -42.93 -24.48
CA ARG A 18 -10.11 -43.47 -25.79
C ARG A 18 -8.63 -43.26 -26.11
N PHE A 19 -7.96 -42.36 -25.40
CA PHE A 19 -6.55 -42.01 -25.64
C PHE A 19 -5.55 -42.90 -24.87
N GLN A 20 -5.99 -43.69 -23.89
CA GLN A 20 -5.08 -44.42 -23.00
C GLN A 20 -4.22 -45.51 -23.68
N PHE A 21 -4.55 -45.94 -24.90
CA PHE A 21 -3.81 -46.99 -25.65
C PHE A 21 -2.86 -46.46 -26.74
N SER A 22 -2.70 -45.14 -26.88
CA SER A 22 -1.78 -44.52 -27.84
C SER A 22 -0.72 -43.69 -27.11
N PRO A 23 0.58 -43.73 -27.47
CA PRO A 23 1.65 -43.00 -26.79
C PRO A 23 1.67 -41.48 -27.08
N TRP A 24 0.87 -41.03 -28.06
CA TRP A 24 0.83 -39.63 -28.48
C TRP A 24 0.33 -38.64 -27.41
N PRO A 25 -0.74 -38.87 -26.61
CA PRO A 25 -1.27 -37.85 -25.70
C PRO A 25 -0.32 -37.58 -24.55
N TYR A 26 0.42 -38.61 -24.13
CA TYR A 26 1.33 -38.56 -23.01
C TYR A 26 2.49 -37.63 -23.33
N SER A 27 3.05 -37.75 -24.55
CA SER A 27 4.08 -36.83 -25.03
C SER A 27 3.57 -35.38 -25.10
N VAL A 28 2.34 -35.15 -25.57
CA VAL A 28 1.73 -33.81 -25.64
C VAL A 28 1.50 -33.25 -24.23
N GLY A 29 1.04 -34.07 -23.29
CA GLY A 29 0.84 -33.67 -21.90
C GLY A 29 2.13 -33.23 -21.23
N VAL A 30 3.22 -33.97 -21.41
CA VAL A 30 4.55 -33.62 -20.85
C VAL A 30 5.08 -32.32 -21.44
N VAL A 31 4.93 -32.12 -22.76
CA VAL A 31 5.35 -30.87 -23.43
C VAL A 31 4.52 -29.68 -22.93
N LEU A 32 3.21 -29.86 -22.75
CA LEU A 32 2.34 -28.79 -22.26
C LEU A 32 2.70 -28.42 -20.81
N LEU A 33 2.99 -29.41 -19.96
CA LEU A 33 3.43 -29.20 -18.57
C LEU A 33 4.76 -28.47 -18.49
N SER A 34 5.73 -28.81 -19.36
CA SER A 34 7.03 -28.15 -19.38
C SER A 34 6.92 -26.69 -19.83
N ILE A 35 6.09 -26.39 -20.84
CA ILE A 35 5.82 -25.02 -21.30
C ILE A 35 5.20 -24.20 -20.18
N VAL A 36 4.17 -24.72 -19.50
CA VAL A 36 3.54 -24.02 -18.37
C VAL A 36 4.55 -23.75 -17.26
N SER A 37 5.41 -24.73 -16.94
CA SER A 37 6.44 -24.54 -15.93
C SER A 37 7.41 -23.41 -16.29
N ILE A 38 7.83 -23.30 -17.55
CA ILE A 38 8.75 -22.24 -17.99
C ILE A 38 8.06 -20.88 -17.94
N LEU A 39 6.82 -20.79 -18.41
CA LEU A 39 6.04 -19.55 -18.40
C LEU A 39 5.82 -19.00 -16.99
N VAL A 40 5.55 -19.87 -16.02
CA VAL A 40 5.37 -19.46 -14.62
C VAL A 40 6.67 -18.88 -14.04
N VAL A 41 7.82 -19.48 -14.36
CA VAL A 41 9.13 -18.97 -13.89
C VAL A 41 9.41 -17.59 -14.46
N GLU A 42 9.19 -17.40 -15.77
CA GLU A 42 9.30 -16.09 -16.44
C GLU A 42 8.38 -15.03 -15.82
N GLN A 43 7.13 -15.40 -15.57
CA GLN A 43 6.15 -14.49 -14.97
C GLN A 43 6.58 -14.03 -13.58
N VAL A 44 7.09 -14.95 -12.74
CA VAL A 44 7.58 -14.62 -11.40
C VAL A 44 8.84 -13.76 -11.47
N TYR A 45 9.73 -14.03 -12.42
CA TYR A 45 10.94 -13.24 -12.62
C TYR A 45 10.61 -11.79 -13.01
N SER A 46 9.76 -11.61 -14.01
CA SER A 46 9.28 -10.29 -14.45
C SER A 46 8.52 -9.57 -13.33
N PHE A 47 7.66 -10.29 -12.60
CA PHE A 47 6.94 -9.73 -11.46
C PHE A 47 7.89 -9.20 -10.37
N ARG A 48 8.97 -9.93 -10.03
CA ARG A 48 9.95 -9.45 -9.05
C ARG A 48 10.64 -8.16 -9.48
N MET A 49 10.93 -8.00 -10.77
CA MET A 49 11.56 -6.79 -11.30
C MET A 49 10.62 -5.59 -11.17
N ASP A 50 9.38 -5.71 -11.64
CA ASP A 50 8.39 -4.62 -11.57
C ASP A 50 8.04 -4.24 -10.13
N TYR A 51 7.97 -5.23 -9.23
CA TYR A 51 7.71 -5.01 -7.82
C TYR A 51 8.82 -4.22 -7.13
N SER A 52 10.08 -4.38 -7.56
CA SER A 52 11.22 -3.66 -6.99
C SER A 52 11.10 -2.14 -7.20
N HIS A 53 10.61 -1.72 -8.37
CA HIS A 53 10.42 -0.32 -8.69
C HIS A 53 9.28 0.29 -7.84
N LEU A 54 8.15 -0.43 -7.75
CA LEU A 54 7.04 -0.03 -6.88
C LEU A 54 7.45 0.05 -5.40
N GLN A 55 8.24 -0.91 -4.93
CA GLN A 55 8.74 -0.94 -3.55
C GLN A 55 9.64 0.25 -3.24
N SER A 56 10.48 0.69 -4.19
CA SER A 56 11.35 1.85 -4.01
C SER A 56 10.55 3.16 -3.86
N LEU A 57 9.51 3.35 -4.69
CA LEU A 57 8.61 4.50 -4.60
C LEU A 57 7.87 4.53 -3.26
N LYS A 58 7.36 3.37 -2.82
CA LYS A 58 6.75 3.19 -1.49
C LYS A 58 7.72 3.53 -0.34
N GLN A 59 8.99 3.15 -0.45
CA GLN A 59 9.99 3.49 0.55
C GLN A 59 10.25 5.00 0.64
N ASN A 60 10.30 5.67 -0.50
CA ASN A 60 10.48 7.13 -0.53
C ASN A 60 9.30 7.85 0.13
N GLU A 61 8.06 7.42 -0.17
CA GLU A 61 6.84 7.93 0.47
C GLU A 61 6.91 7.79 2.00
N ALA A 62 7.29 6.61 2.51
CA ALA A 62 7.42 6.38 3.95
C ALA A 62 8.49 7.27 4.61
N ASN A 63 9.62 7.52 3.94
CA ASN A 63 10.66 8.41 4.48
C ASN A 63 10.18 9.87 4.60
N TYR A 64 9.39 10.33 3.62
CA TYR A 64 8.81 11.68 3.68
C TYR A 64 7.81 11.81 4.83
N GLU A 65 6.98 10.79 5.07
CA GLU A 65 6.00 10.81 6.16
C GLU A 65 6.67 10.87 7.55
N VAL A 66 7.77 10.15 7.74
CA VAL A 66 8.58 10.23 8.96
C VAL A 66 9.15 11.64 9.14
N THR A 67 9.75 12.21 8.08
CA THR A 67 10.35 13.54 8.14
C THR A 67 9.31 14.62 8.42
N TRP A 68 8.14 14.52 7.78
CA TRP A 68 7.02 15.43 8.03
C TRP A 68 6.51 15.32 9.47
N GLY A 69 6.39 14.11 10.01
CA GLY A 69 6.01 13.88 11.40
C GLY A 69 6.99 14.55 12.36
N GLN A 70 8.30 14.42 12.12
CA GLN A 70 9.32 15.09 12.91
C GLN A 70 9.19 16.62 12.82
N LEU A 71 9.01 17.17 11.61
CA LEU A 71 8.89 18.61 11.40
C LEU A 71 7.63 19.20 12.07
N LEU A 72 6.52 18.44 12.07
CA LEU A 72 5.30 18.82 12.78
C LEU A 72 5.49 18.82 14.31
N LEU A 73 6.25 17.87 14.85
CA LEU A 73 6.58 17.85 16.27
C LEU A 73 7.49 19.04 16.64
N GLU A 74 8.49 19.33 15.80
CA GLU A 74 9.33 20.52 15.95
C GLU A 74 8.49 21.81 15.89
N GLN A 75 7.55 21.91 14.94
CA GLN A 75 6.67 23.05 14.81
C GLN A 75 5.71 23.17 16.01
N SER A 76 5.15 22.07 16.50
CA SER A 76 4.30 22.06 17.70
C SER A 76 5.07 22.48 18.95
N ALA A 77 6.35 22.12 19.06
CA ALA A 77 7.21 22.54 20.15
C ALA A 77 7.58 24.04 20.05
N LEU A 78 7.73 24.56 18.83
CA LEU A 78 8.06 25.98 18.57
C LEU A 78 6.85 26.91 18.60
N THR A 79 5.64 26.40 18.30
CA THR A 79 4.36 27.13 18.46
C THR A 79 3.82 27.09 19.88
N GLN A 80 4.55 26.49 20.82
CA GLN A 80 4.22 26.58 22.24
C GLN A 80 4.10 28.08 22.61
N PRO A 81 2.91 28.54 23.05
CA PRO A 81 2.64 29.97 23.31
C PRO A 81 3.56 30.58 24.36
N SER A 82 4.32 29.76 25.09
CA SER A 82 5.33 30.15 26.07
C SER A 82 6.39 31.11 25.52
N ARG A 83 6.80 30.99 24.25
CA ARG A 83 7.77 31.93 23.64
C ARG A 83 7.15 33.29 23.35
N LEU A 84 5.89 33.30 22.92
CA LEU A 84 5.13 34.53 22.66
C LEU A 84 4.78 35.23 23.99
N GLU A 85 4.37 34.48 25.01
CA GLU A 85 4.12 34.96 26.36
C GLU A 85 5.39 35.51 27.01
N GLN A 86 6.51 34.80 26.95
CA GLN A 86 7.79 35.30 27.47
C GLN A 86 8.25 36.57 26.75
N ALA A 87 8.01 36.68 25.43
CA ALA A 87 8.30 37.89 24.69
C ALA A 87 7.35 39.04 25.08
N ALA A 88 6.05 38.78 25.26
CA ALA A 88 5.08 39.79 25.69
C ALA A 88 5.35 40.30 27.12
N VAL A 89 5.70 39.39 28.04
CA VAL A 89 6.07 39.75 29.42
C VAL A 89 7.39 40.52 29.45
N ASN A 90 8.45 40.05 28.77
CA ASN A 90 9.77 40.68 28.85
C ASN A 90 9.92 41.93 27.98
N ARG A 91 9.31 41.99 26.79
CA ARG A 91 9.47 43.12 25.86
C ARG A 91 8.36 44.16 26.01
N LEU A 92 7.13 43.73 26.30
CA LEU A 92 5.97 44.63 26.43
C LEU A 92 5.52 44.85 27.88
N HIS A 93 6.17 44.22 28.88
CA HIS A 93 5.76 44.28 30.30
C HIS A 93 4.28 43.89 30.52
N MET A 94 3.71 43.09 29.61
CA MET A 94 2.34 42.61 29.73
C MET A 94 2.24 41.63 30.88
N HIS A 95 1.27 41.84 31.76
CA HIS A 95 0.91 40.96 32.87
C HIS A 95 -0.57 40.59 32.74
N ALA A 96 -0.95 39.40 33.20
CA ALA A 96 -2.34 38.98 33.18
C ALA A 96 -3.13 39.88 34.16
N PRO A 97 -4.21 40.55 33.71
CA PRO A 97 -4.96 41.46 34.56
C PRO A 97 -5.62 40.69 35.71
N THR A 98 -5.50 41.24 36.92
CA THR A 98 -6.16 40.69 38.12
C THR A 98 -7.66 41.06 38.08
N LYS A 99 -8.53 40.31 38.79
CA LYS A 99 -10.00 40.47 38.74
C LYS A 99 -10.51 41.91 38.91
N ASP A 100 -9.73 42.78 39.55
CA ASP A 100 -10.05 44.19 39.80
C ASP A 100 -9.85 45.12 38.59
N GLU A 101 -9.19 44.65 37.52
CA GLU A 101 -8.86 45.43 36.31
C GLU A 101 -9.77 45.10 35.12
N ILE A 102 -10.71 44.16 35.30
CA ILE A 102 -11.60 43.67 34.24
C ILE A 102 -12.88 44.53 34.21
N VAL A 103 -12.96 45.45 33.24
CA VAL A 103 -14.19 46.21 32.96
C VAL A 103 -14.98 45.51 31.85
N ILE A 104 -16.12 44.92 32.22
CA ILE A 104 -17.04 44.30 31.26
C ILE A 104 -17.91 45.41 30.67
N VAL A 105 -17.67 45.77 29.41
CA VAL A 105 -18.55 46.66 28.66
C VAL A 105 -19.63 45.81 28.00
N LYS A 106 -20.87 45.93 28.47
CA LYS A 106 -22.04 45.34 27.80
C LYS A 106 -22.46 46.25 26.63
N PRO A 107 -22.90 45.68 25.49
CA PRO A 107 -23.39 46.45 24.35
C PRO A 107 -24.64 47.25 24.71
#